data_AF-A0A925XKA8-F1
#
_entry.id   AF-A0A925XKA8-F1
#
_cell.length_a   1.000
_cell.length_b   1.000
_cell.length_c   1.000
_cell.angle_alpha   90.00
_cell.angle_beta   90.00
_cell.angle_gamma   90.00
#
_symmetry.space_group_name_H-M   'P 1'
#
loop_
_entity.id
_entity.type
_entity.pdbx_description
1 polymer ?
#
loop_
_entity_poly.entity_id
_entity_poly.type
_entity_poly.pdbx_seq_one_letter_code
_entity_poly.pdbx_strand_id
1 'polypeptide(L)'
;PDVVADFSDAEVAEVGSNRVRLSGVRGHPRTPTLKANVFFDGGWLGEGEISYAGAGAETRARLAMDVMSKRVGRDLQLRFDLIGVMSVLGDDTDRLLNATRQGAATDVRLRVAAKHEDATQIDRMLRELTALWTGGPAGGGGVRVTKRQRLSQKSCLVPRERVPASHAFV
;
A
#
# COMPACT_ATOMS: atom_id res chain seq x y z
N PRO A 1 22.94 12.49 12.69
CA PRO A 1 24.16 12.11 11.96
C PRO A 1 25.20 13.24 11.95
N ASP A 2 26.38 12.93 12.46
CA ASP A 2 27.49 13.87 12.69
C ASP A 2 28.51 13.89 11.56
N VAL A 3 28.50 12.86 10.71
CA VAL A 3 29.31 12.73 9.48
C VAL A 3 28.50 12.01 8.40
N VAL A 4 28.96 12.08 7.15
CA VAL A 4 28.52 11.19 6.07
C VAL A 4 29.55 10.08 5.92
N ALA A 5 29.16 8.84 6.18
CA ALA A 5 30.03 7.69 5.97
C ALA A 5 30.07 7.34 4.48
N ASP A 6 31.29 7.21 3.95
CA ASP A 6 31.56 6.87 2.56
C ASP A 6 32.22 5.50 2.49
N PHE A 7 31.50 4.56 1.89
CA PHE A 7 31.91 3.17 1.71
C PHE A 7 32.30 2.87 0.26
N SER A 8 32.48 3.89 -0.59
CA SER A 8 32.74 3.70 -2.03
C SER A 8 34.04 2.93 -2.29
N ASP A 9 35.04 3.09 -1.41
CA ASP A 9 36.32 2.38 -1.45
C ASP A 9 36.40 1.26 -0.38
N ALA A 10 35.27 0.84 0.20
CA ALA A 10 35.29 -0.11 1.30
C ALA A 10 35.71 -1.52 0.83
N GLU A 11 36.75 -2.06 1.46
CA GLU A 11 37.25 -3.41 1.21
C GLU A 11 37.12 -4.27 2.46
N VAL A 12 36.66 -5.51 2.27
CA VAL A 12 36.60 -6.51 3.32
C VAL A 12 37.57 -7.65 2.96
N ALA A 13 38.58 -7.86 3.80
CA ALA A 13 39.53 -8.95 3.64
C ALA A 13 39.40 -9.95 4.80
N GLU A 14 39.31 -11.24 4.50
CA GLU A 14 39.41 -12.28 5.52
C GLU A 14 40.84 -12.31 6.09
N VAL A 15 40.96 -12.23 7.41
CA VAL A 15 42.26 -12.22 8.12
C VAL A 15 42.38 -13.36 9.13
N GLY A 16 41.46 -14.33 9.07
CA GLY A 16 41.44 -15.54 9.88
C GLY A 16 40.02 -16.07 10.07
N SER A 17 39.91 -17.26 10.69
CA SER A 17 38.61 -17.87 10.99
C SER A 17 37.73 -16.91 11.81
N ASN A 18 36.54 -16.61 11.31
CA ASN A 18 35.59 -15.67 11.90
C ASN A 18 36.16 -14.24 12.12
N ARG A 19 37.16 -13.83 11.31
CA ARG A 19 37.77 -12.50 11.40
C ARG A 19 37.93 -11.87 10.02
N VAL A 20 37.39 -10.66 9.90
CA VAL A 20 37.56 -9.83 8.70
C VAL A 20 38.15 -8.48 9.10
N ARG A 21 38.94 -7.91 8.20
CA ARG A 21 39.39 -6.52 8.23
C ARG A 21 38.54 -5.72 7.26
N LEU A 22 37.92 -4.66 7.74
CA LEU A 22 37.28 -3.64 6.92
C LEU A 22 38.24 -2.45 6.78
N SER A 23 38.58 -2.08 5.56
CA SER A 23 39.41 -0.91 5.22
C SER A 23 38.73 -0.03 4.18
N GLY A 24 39.26 1.16 3.92
CA GLY A 24 38.76 2.05 2.86
C GLY A 24 37.50 2.85 3.18
N VAL A 25 36.94 2.73 4.39
CA VAL A 25 35.81 3.58 4.83
C VAL A 25 36.30 4.99 5.14
N ARG A 26 35.69 5.99 4.52
CA ARG A 26 35.99 7.41 4.72
C ARG A 26 34.81 8.13 5.36
N GLY A 27 35.06 9.33 5.89
CA GLY A 27 34.03 10.20 6.45
C GLY A 27 34.10 11.60 5.85
N HIS A 28 32.94 12.16 5.53
CA HIS A 28 32.80 13.55 5.06
C HIS A 28 32.04 14.40 6.09
N PRO A 29 32.14 15.74 6.01
CA PRO A 29 31.34 16.63 6.85
C PRO A 29 29.84 16.32 6.77
N ARG A 30 29.13 16.50 7.89
CA ARG A 30 27.68 16.34 7.91
C ARG A 30 26.98 17.23 6.88
N THR A 31 25.89 16.72 6.31
CA THR A 31 25.02 17.49 5.41
C THR A 31 24.35 18.69 6.11
N PRO A 32 24.05 19.79 5.41
CA PRO A 32 23.32 20.93 5.98
C PRO A 32 21.84 20.62 6.27
N THR A 33 21.34 19.48 5.79
CA THR A 33 19.95 19.04 5.95
C THR A 33 19.81 17.80 6.84
N LEU A 34 18.62 17.62 7.38
CA LEU A 34 18.13 16.40 8.03
C LEU A 34 17.13 15.71 7.12
N LYS A 35 17.13 14.37 7.15
CA LYS A 35 16.02 13.57 6.58
C LYS A 35 14.88 13.59 7.58
N ALA A 36 13.71 14.03 7.14
CA ALA A 36 12.50 14.05 7.95
C ALA A 36 11.39 13.26 7.26
N ASN A 37 10.59 12.58 8.07
CA ASN A 37 9.30 12.07 7.66
C ASN A 37 8.24 12.99 8.27
N VAL A 38 7.57 13.75 7.42
CA VAL A 38 6.50 14.66 7.85
C VAL A 38 5.17 13.96 7.66
N PHE A 39 4.36 13.93 8.72
CA PHE A 39 3.02 13.39 8.73
C PHE A 39 2.00 14.52 8.68
N PHE A 40 0.95 14.36 7.88
CA PHE A 40 -0.13 15.32 7.73
C PHE A 40 -1.43 14.59 7.43
N ASP A 41 -2.57 15.29 7.51
CA ASP A 41 -3.87 14.70 7.18
C ASP A 41 -3.84 14.12 5.76
N GLY A 42 -4.15 12.83 5.66
CA GLY A 42 -4.16 12.08 4.41
C GLY A 42 -5.57 11.76 3.92
N GLY A 43 -6.59 12.41 4.50
CA GLY A 43 -8.00 12.18 4.21
C GLY A 43 -8.48 10.85 4.76
N TRP A 44 -9.30 10.17 3.97
CA TRP A 44 -10.00 8.96 4.36
C TRP A 44 -9.57 7.79 3.50
N LEU A 45 -9.49 6.62 4.13
CA LEU A 45 -9.32 5.33 3.46
C LEU A 45 -10.58 4.51 3.70
N GLY A 46 -11.20 4.10 2.60
CA GLY A 46 -12.26 3.10 2.60
C GLY A 46 -11.72 1.77 2.12
N GLU A 47 -12.11 0.72 2.81
CA GLU A 47 -11.88 -0.64 2.36
C GLU A 47 -13.19 -1.40 2.47
N GLY A 48 -13.48 -2.22 1.49
CA GLY A 48 -14.53 -3.20 1.67
C GLY A 48 -14.28 -4.46 0.87
N GLU A 49 -14.93 -5.53 1.32
CA GLU A 49 -14.73 -6.87 0.83
C GLU A 49 -16.06 -7.56 0.54
N ILE A 50 -16.09 -8.50 -0.41
CA ILE A 50 -17.19 -9.44 -0.64
C ILE A 50 -16.63 -10.80 -1.08
N SER A 51 -17.18 -11.89 -0.54
CA SER A 51 -16.73 -13.25 -0.82
C SER A 51 -17.62 -13.97 -1.84
N TYR A 52 -16.99 -14.81 -2.65
CA TYR A 52 -17.63 -15.76 -3.54
C TYR A 52 -17.00 -17.14 -3.34
N ALA A 53 -17.84 -18.17 -3.25
CA ALA A 53 -17.38 -19.55 -3.10
C ALA A 53 -18.02 -20.48 -4.14
N GLY A 54 -17.38 -21.63 -4.38
CA GLY A 54 -17.82 -22.67 -5.32
C GLY A 54 -17.41 -22.40 -6.78
N ALA A 55 -17.98 -23.19 -7.69
CA ALA A 55 -17.67 -23.11 -9.11
C ALA A 55 -17.88 -21.69 -9.65
N GLY A 56 -16.89 -21.15 -10.36
CA GLY A 56 -16.92 -19.80 -10.94
C GLY A 56 -16.78 -18.66 -9.94
N ALA A 57 -16.29 -18.91 -8.72
CA ALA A 57 -16.05 -17.85 -7.73
C ALA A 57 -15.17 -16.73 -8.28
N GLU A 58 -14.04 -17.06 -8.93
CA GLU A 58 -13.19 -16.06 -9.57
C GLU A 58 -13.93 -15.23 -10.64
N THR A 59 -14.73 -15.87 -11.48
CA THR A 59 -15.53 -15.18 -12.51
C THR A 59 -16.46 -14.16 -11.90
N ARG A 60 -17.14 -14.53 -10.81
CA ARG A 60 -18.06 -13.63 -10.11
C ARG A 60 -17.32 -12.51 -9.39
N ALA A 61 -16.17 -12.80 -8.78
CA ALA A 61 -15.35 -11.77 -8.15
C ALA A 61 -14.83 -10.73 -9.18
N ARG A 62 -14.40 -11.19 -10.37
CA ARG A 62 -14.01 -10.30 -11.48
C ARG A 62 -15.19 -9.50 -12.04
N LEU A 63 -16.38 -10.10 -12.11
CA LEU A 63 -17.59 -9.36 -12.50
C LEU A 63 -17.98 -8.30 -11.46
N ALA A 64 -17.85 -8.60 -10.17
CA ALA A 64 -18.06 -7.62 -9.10
C ALA A 64 -17.07 -6.46 -9.17
N MET A 65 -15.80 -6.75 -9.46
CA MET A 65 -14.77 -5.74 -9.73
C MET A 65 -15.18 -4.82 -10.89
N ASP A 66 -15.61 -5.38 -12.03
CA ASP A 66 -16.08 -4.60 -13.19
C ASP A 66 -17.30 -3.72 -12.85
N VAL A 67 -18.26 -4.24 -12.08
CA VAL A 67 -19.40 -3.44 -11.59
C VAL A 67 -18.93 -2.26 -10.75
N MET A 68 -18.00 -2.47 -9.81
CA MET A 68 -17.45 -1.39 -8.99
C MET A 68 -16.71 -0.35 -9.84
N SER A 69 -15.86 -0.78 -10.77
CA SER A 69 -15.15 0.11 -11.69
C SER A 69 -16.11 0.99 -12.51
N LYS A 70 -17.23 0.42 -12.96
CA LYS A 70 -18.25 1.17 -13.73
C LYS A 70 -19.02 2.18 -12.87
N ARG A 71 -19.35 1.84 -11.61
CA ARG A 71 -20.20 2.67 -10.75
C ARG A 71 -19.45 3.78 -10.02
N VAL A 72 -18.20 3.54 -9.63
CA VAL A 72 -17.40 4.48 -8.83
C VAL A 72 -16.01 4.75 -9.37
N GLY A 73 -15.50 3.95 -10.31
CA GLY A 73 -14.14 4.09 -10.84
C GLY A 73 -13.89 5.34 -11.70
N ARG A 74 -14.95 6.06 -12.11
CA ARG A 74 -14.81 7.37 -12.78
C ARG A 74 -14.39 8.48 -11.83
N ASP A 75 -14.87 8.42 -10.59
CA ASP A 75 -14.71 9.48 -9.60
C ASP A 75 -13.66 9.13 -8.54
N LEU A 76 -13.30 7.86 -8.43
CA LEU A 76 -12.34 7.34 -7.45
C LEU A 76 -11.36 6.38 -8.11
N GLN A 77 -10.07 6.57 -7.83
CA GLN A 77 -9.09 5.54 -8.13
C GLN A 77 -9.28 4.37 -7.14
N LEU A 78 -9.67 3.23 -7.69
CA LEU A 78 -9.90 2.00 -6.94
C LEU A 78 -8.68 1.10 -7.05
N ARG A 79 -8.33 0.46 -5.93
CA ARG A 79 -7.43 -0.68 -5.90
C ARG A 79 -8.27 -1.94 -5.67
N PHE A 80 -8.06 -2.95 -6.49
CA PHE A 80 -8.69 -4.25 -6.31
C PHE A 80 -7.68 -5.34 -5.94
N ASP A 81 -8.07 -6.20 -5.02
CA ASP A 81 -7.35 -7.42 -4.71
C ASP A 81 -8.35 -8.60 -4.77
N LEU A 82 -7.99 -9.67 -5.47
CA LEU A 82 -8.75 -10.92 -5.46
C LEU A 82 -8.03 -11.90 -4.54
N ILE A 83 -8.36 -11.88 -3.24
CA ILE A 83 -7.80 -12.80 -2.25
C ILE A 83 -8.22 -14.22 -2.63
N GLY A 84 -7.22 -15.11 -2.84
CA GLY A 84 -7.40 -16.44 -3.45
C GLY A 84 -6.88 -16.53 -4.89
N VAL A 85 -6.57 -15.39 -5.53
CA VAL A 85 -6.00 -15.31 -6.87
C VAL A 85 -4.75 -14.42 -6.89
N MET A 86 -4.90 -13.15 -6.51
CA MET A 86 -3.85 -12.13 -6.50
C MET A 86 -4.19 -11.07 -5.45
N SER A 87 -3.45 -11.05 -4.34
CA SER A 87 -3.69 -10.11 -3.24
C SER A 87 -2.51 -9.20 -2.91
N VAL A 88 -1.30 -9.78 -2.82
CA VAL A 88 -0.10 -9.03 -2.42
C VAL A 88 0.63 -8.44 -3.62
N LEU A 89 0.65 -9.17 -4.73
CA LEU A 89 1.48 -8.82 -5.89
C LEU A 89 0.77 -7.90 -6.90
N GLY A 90 -0.48 -7.51 -6.63
CA GLY A 90 -1.24 -6.56 -7.46
C GLY A 90 -0.71 -5.13 -7.37
N ASP A 91 -1.00 -4.32 -8.40
CA ASP A 91 -0.69 -2.90 -8.48
C ASP A 91 -1.97 -2.03 -8.51
N ASP A 92 -1.83 -0.72 -8.31
CA ASP A 92 -2.97 0.23 -8.27
C ASP A 92 -3.56 0.55 -9.67
N THR A 93 -3.16 -0.22 -10.70
CA THR A 93 -3.65 -0.11 -12.09
C THR A 93 -4.21 -1.43 -12.61
N ASP A 94 -4.34 -2.44 -11.74
CA ASP A 94 -4.81 -3.79 -12.02
C ASP A 94 -4.04 -4.51 -13.15
N ARG A 95 -2.84 -4.05 -13.54
CA ARG A 95 -2.14 -4.53 -14.73
C ARG A 95 -1.77 -6.01 -14.59
N LEU A 96 -1.18 -6.37 -13.45
CA LEU A 96 -0.80 -7.78 -13.20
C LEU A 96 -2.04 -8.67 -13.01
N LEU A 97 -3.07 -8.16 -12.33
CA LEU A 97 -4.32 -8.87 -12.09
C LEU A 97 -5.07 -9.17 -13.41
N ASN A 98 -5.04 -8.23 -14.35
CA ASN A 98 -5.64 -8.37 -15.68
C ASN A 98 -4.81 -9.28 -16.60
N ALA A 99 -3.49 -9.31 -16.44
CA ALA A 99 -2.61 -10.22 -17.18
C ALA A 99 -2.69 -11.67 -16.66
N THR A 100 -3.18 -11.88 -15.44
CA THR A 100 -3.33 -13.21 -14.85
C THR A 100 -4.46 -13.96 -15.53
N ARG A 101 -4.14 -15.08 -16.19
CA ARG A 101 -5.15 -15.95 -16.80
C ARG A 101 -6.14 -16.38 -15.72
N GLN A 102 -7.43 -16.20 -16.02
CA GLN A 102 -8.49 -16.61 -15.12
C GLN A 102 -8.41 -18.11 -14.83
N GLY A 103 -8.32 -18.44 -13.54
CA GLY A 103 -8.14 -19.80 -13.04
C GLY A 103 -9.44 -20.47 -12.63
N ALA A 104 -9.30 -21.58 -11.90
CA ALA A 104 -10.40 -22.34 -11.32
C ALA A 104 -10.55 -22.07 -9.81
N ALA A 105 -10.17 -20.89 -9.33
CA ALA A 105 -10.28 -20.58 -7.91
C ALA A 105 -11.76 -20.62 -7.47
N THR A 106 -12.02 -21.40 -6.43
CA THR A 106 -13.36 -21.67 -5.88
C THR A 106 -13.60 -20.99 -4.54
N ASP A 107 -12.62 -20.27 -4.01
CA ASP A 107 -12.71 -19.47 -2.79
C ASP A 107 -12.00 -18.15 -3.06
N VAL A 108 -12.79 -17.12 -3.35
CA VAL A 108 -12.27 -15.81 -3.76
C VAL A 108 -12.98 -14.71 -2.99
N ARG A 109 -12.20 -13.84 -2.38
CA ARG A 109 -12.70 -12.60 -1.78
C ARG A 109 -12.19 -11.40 -2.58
N LEU A 110 -13.12 -10.65 -3.14
CA LEU A 110 -12.84 -9.34 -3.70
C LEU A 110 -12.64 -8.37 -2.54
N ARG A 111 -11.52 -7.66 -2.53
CA ARG A 111 -11.30 -6.44 -1.75
C ARG A 111 -11.22 -5.26 -2.70
N VAL A 112 -11.90 -4.17 -2.37
CA VAL A 112 -11.78 -2.87 -3.01
C VAL A 112 -11.31 -1.86 -1.97
N ALA A 113 -10.36 -1.00 -2.35
CA ALA A 113 -9.90 0.09 -1.51
C ALA A 113 -9.81 1.38 -2.32
N ALA A 114 -10.13 2.49 -1.68
CA ALA A 114 -9.95 3.82 -2.25
C ALA A 114 -9.58 4.82 -1.15
N LYS A 115 -8.85 5.87 -1.53
CA LYS A 115 -8.57 7.01 -0.65
C LYS A 115 -9.09 8.29 -1.27
N HIS A 116 -9.58 9.20 -0.43
CA HIS A 116 -10.08 10.49 -0.87
C HIS A 116 -10.05 11.50 0.28
N GLU A 117 -9.90 12.80 -0.02
CA GLU A 117 -9.93 13.86 1.01
C GLU A 117 -11.33 14.05 1.60
N ASP A 118 -12.35 13.98 0.73
CA ASP A 118 -13.76 13.97 1.12
C ASP A 118 -14.24 12.57 1.54
N ALA A 119 -14.68 12.44 2.79
CA ALA A 119 -15.22 11.22 3.37
C ALA A 119 -16.48 10.71 2.64
N THR A 120 -17.26 11.59 2.02
CA THR A 120 -18.52 11.23 1.37
C THR A 120 -18.30 10.41 0.11
N GLN A 121 -17.19 10.64 -0.60
CA GLN A 121 -16.80 9.80 -1.74
C GLN A 121 -16.47 8.37 -1.29
N ILE A 122 -15.78 8.24 -0.15
CA ILE A 122 -15.52 6.94 0.46
C ILE A 122 -16.83 6.26 0.88
N ASP A 123 -17.74 6.99 1.52
CA ASP A 123 -19.05 6.46 1.91
C ASP A 123 -19.86 5.97 0.70
N ARG A 124 -19.82 6.70 -0.42
CA ARG A 124 -20.44 6.26 -1.68
C ARG A 124 -19.85 4.92 -2.16
N MET A 125 -18.52 4.79 -2.18
CA MET A 125 -17.88 3.54 -2.60
C MET A 125 -18.27 2.36 -1.70
N LEU A 126 -18.28 2.54 -0.38
CA LEU A 126 -18.65 1.48 0.57
C LEU A 126 -20.14 1.08 0.44
N ARG A 127 -21.02 2.04 0.13
CA ARG A 127 -22.44 1.76 -0.18
C ARG A 127 -22.58 0.96 -1.46
N GLU A 128 -21.84 1.30 -2.52
CA GLU A 128 -21.88 0.56 -3.78
C GLU A 128 -21.36 -0.88 -3.63
N LEU A 129 -20.31 -1.08 -2.83
CA LEU A 129 -19.87 -2.42 -2.50
C LEU A 129 -20.96 -3.20 -1.75
N THR A 130 -21.60 -2.58 -0.76
CA THR A 130 -22.71 -3.20 -0.01
C THR A 130 -23.88 -3.55 -0.94
N ALA A 131 -24.15 -2.70 -1.95
CA ALA A 131 -25.20 -2.91 -2.94
C ALA A 131 -24.94 -4.14 -3.83
N LEU A 132 -23.72 -4.70 -3.87
CA LEU A 132 -23.44 -5.94 -4.60
C LEU A 132 -24.20 -7.17 -4.06
N TRP A 133 -24.72 -7.12 -2.83
CA TRP A 133 -25.54 -8.20 -2.30
C TRP A 133 -26.75 -8.52 -3.16
N THR A 134 -27.38 -7.48 -3.72
CA THR A 134 -28.60 -7.59 -4.51
C THR A 134 -28.42 -7.11 -5.95
N GLY A 135 -27.51 -6.15 -6.17
CA GLY A 135 -27.23 -5.56 -7.47
C GLY A 135 -25.89 -6.02 -8.08
N GLY A 136 -25.30 -7.11 -7.56
CA GLY A 136 -24.04 -7.67 -8.02
C GLY A 136 -24.17 -9.13 -8.48
N PRO A 137 -23.03 -9.80 -8.73
CA PRO A 137 -23.00 -11.22 -9.09
C PRO A 137 -23.65 -12.12 -8.04
N ALA A 138 -24.32 -13.17 -8.49
CA ALA A 138 -25.03 -14.10 -7.60
C ALA A 138 -24.09 -14.80 -6.58
N GLY A 139 -24.62 -15.13 -5.40
CA GLY A 139 -23.88 -15.87 -4.38
C GLY A 139 -22.73 -15.09 -3.74
N GLY A 140 -22.80 -13.75 -3.74
CA GLY A 140 -21.93 -12.90 -2.95
C GLY A 140 -22.33 -12.92 -1.47
N GLY A 141 -21.35 -12.92 -0.57
CA GLY A 141 -21.62 -12.94 0.87
C GLY A 141 -20.46 -12.43 1.72
N GLY A 142 -20.72 -12.28 3.01
CA GLY A 142 -19.71 -11.90 3.99
C GLY A 142 -19.11 -10.51 3.77
N VAL A 143 -19.89 -9.54 3.28
CA VAL A 143 -19.36 -8.20 3.04
C VAL A 143 -18.89 -7.58 4.35
N ARG A 144 -17.75 -6.93 4.27
CA ARG A 144 -17.22 -6.09 5.34
C ARG A 144 -16.85 -4.75 4.74
N VAL A 145 -17.12 -3.68 5.47
CA VAL A 145 -16.72 -2.32 5.09
C VAL A 145 -16.07 -1.67 6.29
N THR A 146 -15.02 -0.89 6.04
CA THR A 146 -14.38 -0.06 7.04
C THR A 146 -13.98 1.27 6.43
N LYS A 147 -14.09 2.33 7.22
CA LYS A 147 -13.66 3.67 6.88
C LYS A 147 -12.82 4.17 8.04
N ARG A 148 -11.62 4.67 7.73
CA ARG A 148 -10.74 5.30 8.73
C ARG A 148 -10.10 6.56 8.19
N GLN A 149 -9.82 7.50 9.09
CA GLN A 149 -8.94 8.62 8.78
C GLN A 149 -7.50 8.10 8.64
N ARG A 150 -6.74 8.70 7.74
CA ARG A 150 -5.36 8.30 7.42
C ARG A 150 -4.44 9.49 7.58
N LEU A 151 -3.22 9.23 8.05
CA LEU A 151 -2.10 10.17 7.91
C LEU A 151 -1.32 9.86 6.63
N SER A 152 -1.07 10.90 5.83
CA SER A 152 -0.09 10.83 4.75
C SER A 152 1.30 11.13 5.29
N GLN A 153 2.31 10.58 4.64
CA GLN A 153 3.70 10.80 4.98
C GLN A 153 4.45 11.26 3.73
N LYS A 154 5.34 12.23 3.91
CA LYS A 154 6.29 12.66 2.88
C LYS A 154 7.69 12.65 3.46
N SER A 155 8.61 11.97 2.80
CA SER A 155 10.04 12.06 3.09
C SER A 155 10.60 13.31 2.44
N CYS A 156 11.30 14.14 3.21
CA CYS A 156 11.93 15.35 2.69
C CYS A 156 13.26 15.63 3.40
N LEU A 157 14.00 16.58 2.81
CA LEU A 157 15.16 17.19 3.45
C LEU A 157 14.73 18.52 4.06
N VAL A 158 15.09 18.72 5.33
CA VAL A 158 14.80 19.96 6.06
C VAL A 158 16.12 20.61 6.48
N PRO A 159 16.30 21.93 6.28
CA PRO A 159 17.48 22.64 6.79
C PRO A 159 17.62 22.47 8.31
N ARG A 160 18.83 22.14 8.79
CA ARG A 160 19.10 21.91 10.21
C ARG A 160 18.75 23.11 11.09
N GLU A 161 19.01 24.32 10.61
CA GLU A 161 18.71 25.58 11.30
C GLU A 161 17.22 25.79 11.61
N ARG A 162 16.32 25.12 10.88
CA ARG A 162 14.87 25.20 11.11
C ARG A 162 14.36 24.20 12.16
N VAL A 163 15.17 23.21 12.53
CA VAL A 163 14.79 22.15 13.48
C VAL A 163 15.93 21.97 14.48
N PRO A 164 16.11 22.91 15.42
CA PRO A 164 17.11 22.76 16.48
C PRO A 164 16.74 21.55 17.34
N ALA A 165 17.62 20.55 17.35
CA ALA A 165 17.44 19.33 18.14
C ALA A 165 18.53 19.26 19.22
N SER A 166 18.14 19.03 20.47
CA SER A 166 19.03 18.70 21.58
C SER A 166 18.77 17.27 22.04
N HIS A 167 19.80 16.63 22.59
CA HIS A 167 19.69 15.35 23.26
C HIS A 167 20.52 15.40 24.54
N ALA A 168 20.09 14.67 25.56
CA ALA A 168 20.85 14.46 26.79
C ALA A 168 20.75 12.96 27.14
N PHE A 169 21.83 12.39 27.63
CA PHE A 169 21.78 11.07 28.25
C PHE A 169 21.19 11.22 29.65
N VAL A 170 20.16 10.41 29.93
CA VAL A 170 19.54 10.30 31.27
C VAL A 170 20.27 9.23 32.05
#